data_AF-A0A2E1BRQ7-F1
#
_entry.id   AF-A0A2E1BRQ7-F1
#
_cell.length_a   1.000
_cell.length_b   1.000
_cell.length_c   1.000
_cell.angle_alpha   90.00
_cell.angle_beta   90.00
_cell.angle_gamma   90.00
#
_symmetry.space_group_name_H-M   'P 1'
#
loop_
_entity.id
_entity.type
_entity.pdbx_description
1 polymer ?
#
loop_
_entity_poly.entity_id
_entity_poly.type
_entity_poly.pdbx_seq_one_letter_code
_entity_poly.pdbx_strand_id
1 'polypeptide(L)'
;MSQYSISEFSRYTSNVLLKDTDQMSMANGIEVRVPFLDHELVEYVLSLPDTFKNIKNQKQLLVDAFIDFIPPQIYQRKKQGFIIPINKWMQKIKTAL
;
A
#
# COMPACT_ATOMS: atom_id res chain seq x y z
N MET A 1 13.51 11.93 2.95
CA MET A 1 12.50 10.87 2.70
C MET A 1 11.22 11.15 3.46
N SER A 2 11.27 11.52 4.74
CA SER A 2 10.06 11.88 5.51
C SER A 2 9.15 12.93 4.86
N GLN A 3 9.70 13.97 4.22
CA GLN A 3 8.90 14.97 3.48
C GLN A 3 8.10 14.36 2.32
N TYR A 4 8.69 13.43 1.56
CA TYR A 4 8.00 12.71 0.50
C TYR A 4 6.88 11.84 1.08
N SER A 5 7.16 11.11 2.16
CA SER A 5 6.15 10.31 2.86
C SER A 5 4.95 11.16 3.31
N ILE A 6 5.19 12.36 3.86
CA ILE A 6 4.12 13.30 4.25
C ILE A 6 3.33 13.78 3.03
N SER A 7 4.00 14.09 1.92
CA SER A 7 3.33 14.50 0.68
C SER A 7 2.47 13.38 0.08
N GLU A 8 2.96 12.15 0.08
CA GLU A 8 2.24 10.96 -0.41
C GLU A 8 1.05 10.62 0.49
N PHE A 9 1.22 10.77 1.80
CA PHE A 9 0.16 10.54 2.79
C PHE A 9 -1.01 11.52 2.60
N SER A 10 -0.70 12.82 2.56
CA SER A 10 -1.70 13.89 2.42
C SER A 10 -2.34 13.97 1.03
N ARG A 11 -1.61 13.58 -0.03
CA ARG A 11 -2.12 13.63 -1.41
C ARG A 11 -2.69 12.28 -1.82
N TYR A 12 -1.83 11.36 -2.28
CA TYR A 12 -2.27 10.15 -2.95
C TYR A 12 -3.00 9.18 -2.01
N THR A 13 -2.44 8.92 -0.82
CA THR A 13 -3.02 7.96 0.13
C THR A 13 -4.41 8.40 0.59
N SER A 14 -4.53 9.65 1.05
CA SER A 14 -5.81 10.18 1.52
C SER A 14 -6.85 10.32 0.41
N ASN A 15 -6.50 10.98 -0.71
CA ASN A 15 -7.49 11.37 -1.71
C ASN A 15 -7.84 10.27 -2.71
N VAL A 16 -7.03 9.22 -2.80
CA VAL A 16 -7.24 8.08 -3.71
C VAL A 16 -7.43 6.81 -2.92
N LEU A 17 -6.39 6.30 -2.24
CA LEU A 17 -6.43 4.96 -1.66
C LEU A 17 -7.49 4.81 -0.56
N LEU A 18 -7.51 5.74 0.41
CA LEU A 18 -8.47 5.69 1.52
C LEU A 18 -9.88 6.00 1.06
N LYS A 19 -10.03 7.05 0.24
CA LYS A 19 -11.33 7.43 -0.31
C LYS A 19 -11.98 6.29 -1.10
N ASP A 20 -11.22 5.67 -2.02
CA ASP A 20 -11.76 4.63 -2.89
C ASP A 20 -12.05 3.34 -2.11
N THR A 21 -11.20 3.01 -1.12
CA THR A 21 -11.44 1.85 -0.23
C THR A 21 -12.70 2.06 0.61
N ASP A 22 -12.88 3.23 1.21
CA ASP A 22 -14.05 3.55 2.02
C ASP A 22 -15.33 3.52 1.18
N GLN A 23 -15.36 4.20 0.04
CA GLN A 23 -16.53 4.23 -0.84
C GLN A 23 -16.94 2.83 -1.32
N MET A 24 -15.97 2.01 -1.76
CA MET A 24 -16.27 0.67 -2.28
C MET A 24 -16.68 -0.31 -1.17
N SER A 25 -16.09 -0.19 0.02
CA SER A 25 -16.41 -1.07 1.14
C SER A 25 -17.78 -0.74 1.75
N MET A 26 -18.08 0.54 1.97
CA MET A 26 -19.36 1.00 2.49
C MET A 26 -20.53 0.73 1.53
N ALA A 27 -20.29 0.80 0.21
CA ALA A 27 -21.28 0.38 -0.78
C ALA A 27 -21.71 -1.10 -0.63
N ASN A 28 -20.90 -1.92 0.03
CA ASN A 28 -21.18 -3.33 0.31
C ASN A 28 -21.42 -3.60 1.82
N GLY A 29 -21.54 -2.56 2.65
CA GLY A 29 -21.74 -2.70 4.10
C GLY A 29 -20.56 -3.34 4.86
N ILE A 30 -19.34 -3.25 4.32
CA ILE A 30 -18.13 -3.80 4.92
C ILE A 30 -17.29 -2.66 5.50
N GLU A 31 -16.82 -2.82 6.73
CA GLU A 31 -15.84 -1.91 7.33
C GLU A 31 -14.42 -2.43 7.10
N VAL A 32 -13.59 -1.69 6.34
CA VAL A 32 -12.18 -2.05 6.10
C VAL A 32 -11.29 -1.32 7.10
N ARG A 33 -10.43 -2.08 7.79
CA ARG A 33 -9.41 -1.54 8.70
C ARG A 33 -8.06 -1.42 7.99
N VAL A 34 -7.29 -0.39 8.31
CA VAL A 34 -5.97 -0.09 7.72
C VAL A 34 -4.87 -0.02 8.80
N PRO A 35 -4.42 -1.18 9.36
CA PRO A 35 -3.53 -1.20 10.53
C PRO A 35 -2.20 -0.46 10.36
N PHE A 36 -1.68 -0.37 9.13
CA PHE A 36 -0.44 0.35 8.84
C PHE A 36 -0.56 1.87 8.92
N LEU A 37 -1.78 2.41 9.05
CA LEU A 37 -2.05 3.83 9.26
C LEU A 37 -2.42 4.15 10.71
N ASP A 38 -2.14 3.24 11.64
CA ASP A 38 -2.22 3.59 13.05
C ASP A 38 -1.28 4.75 13.38
N HIS A 39 -1.77 5.68 14.21
CA HIS A 39 -1.06 6.92 14.53
C HIS A 39 0.27 6.68 15.25
N GLU A 40 0.33 5.74 16.20
CA GLU A 40 1.57 5.45 16.94
C GLU A 40 2.64 4.90 15.99
N LEU A 41 2.24 4.00 15.10
CA LEU A 41 3.13 3.44 14.08
C LEU A 41 3.62 4.52 13.11
N VAL A 42 2.72 5.36 12.62
CA VAL A 42 3.06 6.43 11.65
C VAL A 42 4.00 7.44 12.29
N GLU A 43 3.72 7.90 13.50
CA GLU A 43 4.57 8.84 14.24
C GLU A 43 5.95 8.25 14.50
N TYR A 44 6.02 6.99 14.95
CA TYR A 44 7.29 6.29 15.14
C TYR A 44 8.09 6.24 13.83
N VAL A 45 7.50 5.78 12.74
CA VAL A 45 8.20 5.66 11.45
C VAL A 45 8.62 7.03 10.93
N LEU A 46 7.81 8.07 11.09
CA LEU A 46 8.18 9.43 10.68
C LEU A 46 9.34 10.01 11.51
N SER A 47 9.44 9.65 12.79
CA SER A 47 10.55 10.05 13.67
C SER A 47 11.90 9.41 13.31
N LEU A 48 11.89 8.26 12.63
CA LEU A 48 13.13 7.55 12.30
C LEU A 48 14.00 8.32 11.27
N PRO A 49 15.34 8.25 11.41
CA PRO A 49 16.25 8.80 10.42
C PRO A 49 15.96 8.26 9.01
N ASP A 50 16.09 9.14 8.01
CA ASP A 50 15.82 8.80 6.62
C ASP A 50 16.70 7.65 6.07
N THR A 51 17.83 7.37 6.72
CA THR A 51 18.73 6.25 6.38
C THR A 51 18.04 4.88 6.47
N PHE A 52 17.05 4.73 7.35
CA PHE A 52 16.24 3.52 7.46
C PHE A 52 15.18 3.39 6.35
N LYS A 53 14.88 4.48 5.63
CA LYS A 53 13.85 4.56 4.58
C LYS A 53 14.47 4.50 3.17
N ASN A 54 15.43 3.59 2.99
CA ASN A 54 16.24 3.48 1.77
C ASN A 54 15.38 3.20 0.51
N ILE A 55 15.62 3.97 -0.55
CA ILE A 55 14.91 3.88 -1.84
C ILE A 55 15.28 2.59 -2.60
N LYS A 56 16.53 2.11 -2.45
CA LYS A 56 17.03 0.93 -3.20
C LYS A 56 16.36 -0.36 -2.73
N ASN A 57 16.16 -0.52 -1.43
CA ASN A 57 15.51 -1.67 -0.82
C ASN A 57 14.18 -1.25 -0.20
N GLN A 58 13.16 -1.09 -1.05
CA GLN A 58 11.82 -0.68 -0.62
C GLN A 58 11.30 -1.65 0.45
N LYS A 59 10.82 -1.09 1.57
CA LYS A 59 10.23 -1.84 2.69
C LYS A 59 11.20 -2.72 3.48
N GLN A 60 12.52 -2.53 3.36
CA GLN A 60 13.50 -3.34 4.12
C GLN A 60 13.23 -3.30 5.63
N LEU A 61 12.98 -2.13 6.20
CA LEU A 61 12.63 -1.97 7.62
C LEU A 61 11.42 -2.84 8.04
N LEU A 62 10.41 -2.94 7.17
CA LEU A 62 9.24 -3.78 7.42
C LEU A 62 9.58 -5.27 7.27
N VAL A 63 10.42 -5.64 6.31
CA VAL A 63 10.85 -7.03 6.13
C VAL A 63 11.67 -7.50 7.33
N ASP A 64 12.65 -6.70 7.76
CA ASP A 64 13.53 -7.02 8.89
C ASP A 64 12.72 -7.22 10.18
N ALA A 65 11.66 -6.42 10.39
CA ALA A 65 10.78 -6.54 11.55
C ALA A 65 9.94 -7.84 11.57
N PHE A 66 9.77 -8.51 10.43
CA PHE A 66 8.91 -9.69 10.30
C PHE A 66 9.61 -10.92 9.70
N ILE A 67 10.94 -10.91 9.57
CA ILE A 67 11.68 -11.96 8.87
C ILE A 67 11.50 -13.34 9.50
N ASP A 68 11.31 -13.39 10.82
CA ASP A 68 11.08 -14.62 11.58
C ASP A 68 9.64 -15.15 11.47
N PHE A 69 8.70 -14.32 10.99
CA PHE A 69 7.27 -14.66 10.90
C PHE A 69 6.81 -15.02 9.48
N ILE A 70 7.58 -14.68 8.46
CA ILE A 70 7.15 -14.75 7.07
C ILE A 70 8.15 -15.60 6.25
N PRO A 71 7.68 -16.58 5.44
CA PRO A 71 8.56 -17.38 4.60
C PRO A 71 9.39 -16.55 3.61
N PRO A 72 10.65 -16.95 3.32
CA PRO A 72 11.55 -16.24 2.39
C PRO A 72 10.94 -15.89 1.04
N GLN A 73 10.07 -16.77 0.52
CA GLN A 73 9.44 -16.59 -0.79
C GLN A 73 8.55 -15.33 -0.84
N ILE A 74 8.02 -14.86 0.29
CA ILE A 74 7.09 -13.71 0.34
C ILE A 74 7.82 -12.37 0.33
N TYR A 75 8.95 -12.24 1.02
CA TYR A 75 9.71 -10.99 1.07
C TYR A 75 10.78 -10.89 -0.02
N GLN A 76 11.25 -12.02 -0.57
CA GLN A 76 12.21 -12.03 -1.69
C GLN A 76 11.56 -11.88 -3.06
N ARG A 77 10.23 -11.94 -3.16
CA ARG A 77 9.50 -11.79 -4.43
C ARG A 77 9.68 -10.38 -5.03
N LYS A 78 9.59 -10.29 -6.35
CA LYS A 78 9.54 -9.00 -7.05
C LYS A 78 8.27 -8.23 -6.66
N LYS A 79 8.39 -6.90 -6.53
CA LYS A 79 7.25 -6.01 -6.31
C LYS A 79 6.24 -6.19 -7.44
N GLN A 80 5.00 -6.48 -7.05
CA GLN A 80 3.87 -6.56 -7.96
C GLN A 80 2.94 -5.39 -7.68
N GLY A 81 2.61 -4.63 -8.71
CA GLY A 81 1.59 -3.58 -8.62
C GLY A 81 0.20 -4.17 -8.53
N PHE A 82 -0.73 -3.41 -7.98
CA PHE A 82 -2.15 -3.73 -8.06
C PHE A 82 -2.67 -3.28 -9.43
N ILE A 83 -2.62 -4.19 -10.41
CA ILE A 83 -3.05 -3.89 -11.78
C ILE A 83 -4.45 -4.45 -11.98
N ILE A 84 -5.40 -3.54 -12.22
CA ILE A 84 -6.75 -3.92 -12.64
C ILE A 84 -6.64 -4.42 -14.10
N PRO A 85 -7.18 -5.61 -14.44
CA PRO A 85 -7.07 -6.19 -15.77
C PRO A 85 -8.02 -5.52 -16.78
N ILE A 86 -7.96 -4.19 -16.90
CA ILE A 86 -8.86 -3.37 -17.71
C ILE A 86 -8.92 -3.86 -19.17
N ASN A 87 -7.78 -4.25 -19.73
CA ASN A 87 -7.68 -4.74 -21.11
C ASN A 87 -8.53 -6.00 -21.33
N LYS A 88 -8.53 -6.93 -20.37
CA LYS A 88 -9.34 -8.16 -20.45
C LYS A 88 -10.83 -7.83 -20.35
N TRP A 89 -11.20 -6.86 -19.51
CA TRP A 89 -12.59 -6.44 -19.35
C TRP A 89 -13.12 -5.73 -20.61
N MET A 90 -12.34 -4.79 -21.17
CA MET A 90 -12.70 -4.07 -22.38
C MET A 90 -12.86 -5.01 -23.60
N GLN A 91 -12.02 -6.05 -23.70
CA GLN A 91 -12.18 -7.07 -24.74
C GLN A 91 -13.50 -7.83 -24.58
N LYS A 92 -13.86 -8.26 -23.37
CA LYS A 92 -15.14 -8.95 -23.11
C LYS A 92 -16.36 -8.09 -23.48
N ILE A 93 -16.34 -6.79 -23.19
CA ILE A 93 -17.46 -5.89 -23.51
C ILE A 93 -17.64 -5.76 -25.03
N LYS A 94 -16.54 -5.68 -25.80
CA LYS A 94 -16.61 -5.63 -27.26
C LYS A 94 -17.14 -6.91 -27.90
N THR A 95 -17.00 -8.06 -27.25
CA THR A 95 -17.49 -9.36 -27.76
C THR A 95 -18.95 -9.61 -27.36
N ALA A 96 -19.47 -8.88 -26.36
CA ALA A 96 -20.85 -9.00 -25.88
C ALA A 96 -21.82 -8.00 -26.56
N LEU A 97 -21.30 -7.11 -27.40
CA LEU A 97 -22.03 -6.24 -28.33
C LEU A 97 -21.94 -6.84 -29.74
#